data_AF-A0A0E4AZC2-F1
#
_entry.id   AF-A0A0E4AZC2-F1
#
_cell.length_a   1.000
_cell.length_b   1.000
_cell.length_c   1.000
_cell.angle_alpha   90.00
_cell.angle_beta   90.00
_cell.angle_gamma   90.00
#
_symmetry.space_group_name_H-M   'P 1'
#
loop_
_entity.id
_entity.type
_entity.pdbx_description
1 polymer ?
#
loop_
_entity_poly.entity_id
_entity_poly.type
_entity_poly.pdbx_seq_one_letter_code
_entity_poly.pdbx_strand_id
1 'polypeptide(L)'
;MNLYNTNMKRELDHLARFMHLACDHAKAIGFKGQFLFEPKPKEPTKHQYDFDAAACLNFLRANGLMDKVKLNIETNHATLAGHTMMHELEYARIQGALGSIDANTGDLLL
;
A
#
# COMPACT_ATOMS: atom_id res chain seq x y z
N MET A 1 -12.24 -1.55 -15.80
CA MET A 1 -12.71 -2.50 -14.76
C MET A 1 -13.72 -1.80 -13.88
N ASN A 2 -14.79 -2.46 -13.44
CA ASN A 2 -15.80 -1.86 -12.56
C ASN A 2 -16.29 -2.89 -11.53
N LEU A 3 -17.01 -2.47 -10.50
CA LEU A 3 -17.38 -3.39 -9.41
C LEU A 3 -18.33 -4.51 -9.86
N TYR A 4 -19.12 -4.29 -10.93
CA TYR A 4 -20.04 -5.32 -11.45
C TYR A 4 -19.32 -6.55 -12.02
N ASN A 5 -18.04 -6.42 -12.36
CA ASN A 5 -17.23 -7.53 -12.86
C ASN A 5 -16.01 -7.87 -11.98
N THR A 6 -16.00 -7.42 -10.73
CA THR A 6 -14.89 -7.61 -9.80
C THR A 6 -15.33 -8.42 -8.58
N ASN A 7 -14.63 -9.52 -8.31
CA ASN A 7 -14.74 -10.22 -7.02
C ASN A 7 -13.59 -9.73 -6.12
N MET A 8 -13.85 -8.63 -5.40
CA MET A 8 -12.83 -7.97 -4.59
C MET A 8 -12.19 -8.90 -3.56
N LYS A 9 -13.01 -9.73 -2.88
CA LYS A 9 -12.48 -10.65 -1.88
C LYS A 9 -11.47 -11.62 -2.50
N ARG A 10 -11.82 -12.20 -3.64
CA ARG A 10 -10.92 -13.13 -4.33
C ARG A 10 -9.63 -12.45 -4.79
N GLU A 11 -9.71 -11.23 -5.30
CA GLU A 11 -8.53 -10.48 -5.74
C GLU A 11 -7.61 -10.09 -4.56
N LEU A 12 -8.18 -9.65 -3.45
CA LEU A 12 -7.42 -9.38 -2.21
C LEU A 12 -6.78 -10.66 -1.64
N ASP A 13 -7.51 -11.78 -1.63
CA ASP A 13 -6.97 -13.08 -1.21
C ASP A 13 -5.79 -13.51 -2.11
N HIS A 14 -5.89 -13.27 -3.43
CA HIS A 14 -4.81 -13.54 -4.37
C HIS A 14 -3.59 -12.63 -4.15
N LEU A 15 -3.80 -11.34 -3.89
CA LEU A 15 -2.73 -10.39 -3.58
C LEU A 15 -1.98 -10.81 -2.30
N ALA A 16 -2.72 -11.22 -1.27
CA ALA A 16 -2.12 -11.68 -0.02
C ALA A 16 -1.27 -12.94 -0.24
N ARG A 17 -1.79 -13.92 -1.00
CA ARG A 17 -1.05 -15.12 -1.37
C ARG A 17 0.21 -14.78 -2.16
N PHE A 18 0.11 -13.87 -3.12
CA PHE A 18 1.27 -13.42 -3.91
C PHE A 18 2.36 -12.83 -3.01
N MET A 19 1.98 -11.97 -2.06
CA MET A 19 2.95 -11.37 -1.14
C MET A 19 3.64 -12.38 -0.23
N HIS A 20 2.91 -13.37 0.30
CA HIS A 20 3.55 -14.44 1.08
C HIS A 20 4.55 -15.23 0.22
N LEU A 21 4.21 -15.57 -1.03
CA LEU A 21 5.13 -16.24 -1.95
C LEU A 21 6.37 -15.39 -2.26
N ALA A 22 6.20 -14.08 -2.45
CA ALA A 22 7.30 -13.15 -2.68
C ALA A 22 8.24 -13.07 -1.46
N CYS A 23 7.68 -12.97 -0.25
CA CYS A 23 8.46 -12.97 0.99
C CYS A 23 9.22 -14.29 1.21
N ASP A 24 8.57 -15.43 0.95
CA ASP A 24 9.21 -16.75 1.07
C ASP A 24 10.38 -16.90 0.09
N HIS A 25 10.19 -16.46 -1.15
CA HIS A 25 11.26 -16.48 -2.15
C HIS A 25 12.42 -15.54 -1.77
N ALA A 26 12.13 -14.32 -1.34
CA ALA A 26 13.14 -13.38 -0.86
C ALA A 26 13.96 -13.96 0.29
N LYS A 27 13.31 -14.65 1.24
CA LYS A 27 14.01 -15.37 2.31
C LYS A 27 14.90 -16.49 1.76
N ALA A 28 14.41 -17.27 0.79
CA ALA A 28 15.16 -18.38 0.20
C ALA A 28 16.44 -17.93 -0.52
N ILE A 29 16.42 -16.77 -1.17
CA ILE A 29 17.60 -16.18 -1.84
C ILE A 29 18.47 -15.33 -0.90
N GLY A 30 18.09 -15.21 0.38
CA GLY A 30 18.84 -14.44 1.37
C GLY A 30 18.68 -12.92 1.28
N PHE A 31 17.67 -12.41 0.56
CA PHE A 31 17.38 -10.97 0.53
C PHE A 31 17.03 -10.45 1.93
N LYS A 32 17.64 -9.32 2.30
CA LYS A 32 17.50 -8.70 3.64
C LYS A 32 16.83 -7.32 3.61
N GLY A 33 16.41 -6.86 2.44
CA GLY A 33 15.74 -5.57 2.31
C GLY A 33 14.31 -5.60 2.83
N GLN A 34 13.75 -4.42 3.00
CA GLN A 34 12.37 -4.21 3.44
C GLN A 34 11.43 -4.22 2.22
N PHE A 35 10.37 -5.04 2.26
CA PHE A 35 9.28 -4.91 1.30
C PHE A 35 8.45 -3.66 1.60
N LEU A 36 8.02 -2.98 0.55
CA LEU A 36 7.21 -1.77 0.65
C LEU A 36 5.93 -1.93 -0.17
N PHE A 37 4.81 -1.51 0.40
CA PHE A 37 3.59 -1.15 -0.33
C PHE A 37 3.55 0.36 -0.49
N GLU A 38 3.18 0.83 -1.67
CA GLU A 38 3.05 2.24 -1.96
C GLU A 38 1.57 2.57 -2.14
N PRO A 39 0.92 3.22 -1.17
CA PRO A 39 -0.50 3.52 -1.29
C PRO A 39 -0.77 4.47 -2.46
N LYS A 40 -1.82 4.16 -3.23
CA LYS A 40 -2.37 5.01 -4.27
C LYS A 40 -3.88 4.75 -4.37
N PRO A 41 -4.73 5.79 -4.41
CA PRO A 41 -6.19 5.61 -4.36
C PRO A 41 -6.83 5.17 -5.68
N LYS A 42 -6.24 5.58 -6.80
CA LYS A 42 -6.77 5.45 -8.17
C LYS A 42 -5.69 5.83 -9.18
N GLU A 43 -6.00 5.60 -10.47
CA GLU A 43 -5.17 5.90 -11.66
C GLU A 43 -4.04 4.87 -11.92
N PRO A 44 -4.18 4.00 -12.95
CA PRO A 44 -5.19 4.03 -14.02
C PRO A 44 -6.53 3.38 -13.65
N THR A 45 -6.63 2.71 -12.50
CA THR A 45 -7.88 2.08 -12.09
C THR A 45 -8.84 3.08 -11.46
N LYS A 46 -10.13 2.76 -11.45
CA LYS A 46 -11.14 3.58 -10.78
C LYS A 46 -10.96 3.59 -9.25
N HIS A 47 -10.48 2.49 -8.70
CA HIS A 47 -10.16 2.29 -7.30
C HIS A 47 -9.00 1.30 -7.23
N GLN A 48 -7.94 1.65 -6.51
CA GLN A 48 -6.86 0.76 -6.14
C GLN A 48 -7.07 0.30 -4.69
N TYR A 49 -6.75 -0.96 -4.42
CA TYR A 49 -7.02 -1.59 -3.12
C TYR A 49 -6.14 -1.05 -2.00
N ASP A 50 -4.91 -0.71 -2.34
CA ASP A 50 -3.90 -0.02 -1.56
C ASP A 50 -4.17 1.49 -1.50
N PHE A 51 -5.38 1.86 -1.09
CA PHE A 51 -5.92 3.21 -1.30
C PHE A 51 -5.15 4.33 -0.59
N ASP A 52 -4.89 4.14 0.70
CA ASP A 52 -4.14 5.04 1.59
C ASP A 52 -3.40 4.18 2.66
N ALA A 53 -2.65 4.83 3.54
CA ALA A 53 -1.92 4.15 4.61
C ALA A 53 -2.85 3.29 5.49
N ALA A 54 -4.05 3.77 5.81
CA ALA A 54 -4.99 3.03 6.66
C ALA A 54 -5.51 1.75 5.99
N ALA A 55 -5.90 1.82 4.72
CA ALA A 55 -6.34 0.68 3.93
C ALA A 55 -5.23 -0.37 3.79
N CYS A 56 -4.01 0.07 3.46
CA CYS A 56 -2.84 -0.79 3.38
C CYS A 56 -2.56 -1.50 4.70
N LEU A 57 -2.52 -0.78 5.82
CA LEU A 57 -2.26 -1.39 7.13
C LEU A 57 -3.37 -2.34 7.56
N ASN A 58 -4.62 -2.08 7.20
CA ASN A 58 -5.71 -3.03 7.42
C ASN A 58 -5.49 -4.32 6.62
N PHE A 59 -5.12 -4.21 5.34
CA PHE A 59 -4.79 -5.37 4.51
C PHE A 59 -3.62 -6.18 5.09
N LEU A 60 -2.53 -5.51 5.48
CA LEU A 60 -1.37 -6.18 6.07
C LEU A 60 -1.72 -6.89 7.38
N ARG A 61 -2.52 -6.26 8.24
CA ARG A 61 -2.99 -6.85 9.51
C ARG A 61 -3.87 -8.07 9.28
N ALA A 62 -4.84 -7.97 8.37
CA ALA A 62 -5.77 -9.06 8.06
C ALA A 62 -5.05 -10.29 7.47
N ASN A 63 -3.89 -10.09 6.84
CA ASN A 63 -3.16 -11.14 6.13
C ASN A 63 -1.85 -11.58 6.79
N GLY A 64 -1.55 -11.10 8.01
CA GLY A 64 -0.32 -11.50 8.73
C GLY A 64 0.97 -11.07 8.03
N LEU A 65 1.00 -9.84 7.50
CA LEU A 65 2.13 -9.26 6.76
C LEU A 65 2.75 -8.03 7.46
N MET A 66 2.25 -7.65 8.63
CA MET A 66 2.69 -6.45 9.38
C MET A 66 4.17 -6.46 9.77
N ASP A 67 4.78 -7.64 9.89
CA ASP A 67 6.21 -7.82 10.20
C ASP A 67 7.10 -7.87 8.95
N LYS A 68 6.50 -7.95 7.75
CA LYS A 68 7.19 -8.17 6.48
C LYS A 68 7.16 -6.96 5.57
N VAL A 69 6.11 -6.16 5.60
CA VAL A 69 5.86 -5.06 4.66
C VAL A 69 5.67 -3.74 5.41
N LYS A 70 6.34 -2.69 4.94
CA LYS A 70 6.17 -1.30 5.39
C LYS A 70 5.58 -0.45 4.25
N LEU A 71 5.36 0.83 4.50
CA LEU A 71 4.79 1.75 3.51
C LEU A 71 5.85 2.65 2.88
N ASN A 72 5.74 2.83 1.56
CA ASN A 72 6.36 3.94 0.80
C ASN A 72 5.30 5.03 0.61
N ILE A 73 5.49 6.21 1.20
CA ILE A 73 4.46 7.28 1.12
C ILE A 73 4.84 8.27 0.03
N GLU A 74 3.95 8.44 -0.95
CA GLU A 74 4.10 9.43 -2.02
C GLU A 74 3.17 10.64 -1.78
N THR A 75 3.70 11.85 -1.94
CA THR A 75 2.93 13.11 -1.72
C THR A 75 1.70 13.19 -2.61
N ASN A 76 1.85 12.98 -3.93
CA ASN A 76 0.75 13.11 -4.88
C ASN A 76 -0.35 12.08 -4.61
N HIS A 77 0.02 10.85 -4.27
CA HIS A 77 -0.94 9.80 -3.91
C HIS A 77 -1.70 10.13 -2.63
N ALA A 78 -1.03 10.67 -1.61
CA ALA A 78 -1.68 11.14 -0.39
C ALA A 78 -2.76 12.20 -0.70
N THR A 79 -2.42 13.21 -1.50
CA THR A 79 -3.36 14.26 -1.90
C THR A 79 -4.50 13.73 -2.77
N LEU A 80 -4.20 12.80 -3.68
CA LEU A 80 -5.21 12.17 -4.55
C LEU A 80 -6.22 11.33 -3.73
N ALA A 81 -5.84 10.86 -2.54
CA ALA A 81 -6.67 10.09 -1.62
C ALA A 81 -7.52 11.00 -0.70
N GLY A 82 -7.32 12.32 -0.77
CA GLY A 82 -7.99 13.30 0.07
C GLY A 82 -7.27 13.61 1.39
N HIS A 83 -6.01 13.18 1.53
CA HIS A 83 -5.21 13.38 2.74
C HIS A 83 -4.05 14.34 2.48
N THR A 84 -3.48 14.92 3.54
CA THR A 84 -2.18 15.60 3.43
C THR A 84 -1.06 14.57 3.50
N MET A 85 0.09 14.86 2.90
CA MET A 85 1.28 14.01 3.07
C MET A 85 1.64 13.82 4.55
N MET A 86 1.52 14.88 5.35
CA MET A 86 1.82 14.84 6.79
C MET A 86 0.89 13.89 7.54
N HIS A 87 -0.39 13.81 7.14
CA HIS A 87 -1.32 12.84 7.70
C HIS A 87 -0.84 11.41 7.46
N GLU A 88 -0.51 11.07 6.21
CA GLU A 88 -0.08 9.73 5.82
C GLU A 88 1.25 9.34 6.48
N LEU A 89 2.21 10.26 6.55
CA LEU A 89 3.48 10.06 7.24
C LEU A 89 3.29 9.81 8.73
N GLU A 90 2.50 10.65 9.41
CA GLU A 90 2.25 10.51 10.85
C GLU A 90 1.50 9.21 11.15
N TYR A 91 0.48 8.88 10.35
CA TYR A 91 -0.28 7.64 10.51
C TYR A 91 0.60 6.41 10.31
N ALA A 92 1.41 6.36 9.26
CA ALA A 92 2.37 5.26 9.05
C ALA A 92 3.40 5.18 10.18
N ARG A 93 3.89 6.31 10.68
CA ARG A 93 4.88 6.39 11.77
C ARG A 93 4.33 5.85 13.08
N ILE A 94 3.14 6.28 13.52
CA ILE A 94 2.57 5.82 14.80
C ILE A 94 2.21 4.33 14.80
N GLN A 95 2.02 3.75 13.60
CA GLN A 95 1.80 2.32 13.42
C GLN A 95 3.11 1.51 13.26
N GLY A 96 4.27 2.17 13.30
CA GLY A 96 5.59 1.54 13.12
C GLY A 96 5.87 1.06 11.69
N ALA A 97 5.11 1.55 10.71
CA ALA A 97 5.10 1.05 9.35
C ALA A 97 5.66 2.03 8.31
N LEU A 98 6.13 3.22 8.72
CA LEU A 98 6.82 4.13 7.81
C LEU A 98 8.14 3.49 7.34
N GLY A 99 8.24 3.20 6.04
CA GLY A 99 9.39 2.53 5.43
C GLY A 99 10.24 3.48 4.60
N SER A 100 9.62 4.17 3.65
CA SER A 100 10.27 5.12 2.73
C SER A 100 9.28 6.20 2.28
N ILE A 101 9.76 7.15 1.48
CA ILE A 101 8.95 8.19 0.85
C ILE A 101 9.33 8.36 -0.62
N ASP A 102 8.34 8.76 -1.42
CA ASP A 102 8.52 9.29 -2.77
C ASP A 102 8.21 10.78 -2.77
N ALA A 103 9.25 11.60 -2.91
CA ALA A 103 9.15 13.04 -2.79
C ALA A 103 8.75 13.69 -4.12
N ASN A 104 7.47 14.00 -4.26
CA ASN A 104 6.92 14.78 -5.38
C ASN A 104 5.79 15.71 -4.91
N THR A 105 5.01 16.26 -5.84
CA THR A 105 3.77 16.99 -5.55
C THR A 105 2.76 16.77 -6.66
N GLY A 106 1.48 16.74 -6.30
CA GLY A 106 0.38 16.82 -7.25
C GLY A 106 0.01 18.25 -7.61
N ASP A 107 -1.01 18.36 -8.45
CA ASP A 107 -1.77 19.59 -8.69
C ASP A 107 -3.19 19.36 -8.18
N LEU A 108 -3.61 20.13 -7.18
CA LEU A 108 -4.95 20.03 -6.58
C LEU A 108 -6.04 20.69 -7.45
N LEU A 109 -5.66 21.39 -8.51
CA LEU A 109 -6.56 22.09 -9.42
C LEU A 109 -6.85 21.31 -10.71
N LEU A 110 -6.25 20.12 -10.87
CA LEU A 110 -6.48 19.18 -11.98
C LEU A 110 -7.27 17.95 -11.49
#